data_AF-A0A955N253-F1
#
_entry.id   AF-A0A955N253-F1
#
_cell.length_a   1.000
_cell.length_b   1.000
_cell.length_c   1.000
_cell.angle_alpha   90.00
_cell.angle_beta   90.00
_cell.angle_gamma   90.00
#
_symmetry.space_group_name_H-M   'P 1'
#
loop_
_entity.id
_entity.type
_entity.pdbx_description
1 polymer ?
#
loop_
_entity_poly.entity_id
_entity_poly.type
_entity_poly.pdbx_seq_one_letter_code
_entity_poly.pdbx_strand_id
1 'polypeptide(L)'
;GKYEQLGGSIRCVVSVSMLTEGWDANTVTHVLGVRAFSTQLLCEQVIGRALRRQSYEINEDGQDKGLFNVEYADVLGIPFDFTAKPVVAPPQRPRETIHVHAVRPERDTLEIRFPRVVGYRVELPEERLRADFNQDSVMELTPGLVGATETRNSGIIGEHVDLNLDHTGDVRPSQVIYELTSHLVLNKWRDANGEPQLNLFGQLKRIARQWIEGYLVCKGGTYPAQLKYKMLADMACERIMAGITREFVGQRPIIAELDPYNPTGSTRHVNFNTSKSNRWETDSRRCHINWVILDSDWEAEFCRVAEAHPRVKAYVKNHNLG
;
A
#
# COMPACT_ATOMS: atom_id res chain seq x y z
N GLY A 1 9.48 25.09 -3.61
CA GLY A 1 8.51 24.31 -4.43
C GLY A 1 9.22 23.34 -5.33
N LYS A 2 8.50 22.55 -6.14
CA LYS A 2 9.09 21.68 -7.17
C LYS A 2 9.67 22.53 -8.31
N TYR A 3 10.74 22.06 -8.94
CA TYR A 3 11.35 22.72 -10.10
C TYR A 3 10.29 22.94 -11.20
N GLU A 4 10.26 24.13 -11.81
CA GLU A 4 9.29 24.56 -12.83
C GLU A 4 7.81 24.69 -12.42
N GLN A 5 7.47 24.47 -11.14
CA GLN A 5 6.12 24.76 -10.62
C GLN A 5 6.05 26.16 -10.00
N LEU A 6 4.83 26.66 -9.81
CA LEU A 6 4.57 27.88 -9.03
C LEU A 6 5.24 27.76 -7.65
N GLY A 7 6.13 28.70 -7.33
CA GLY A 7 6.94 28.70 -6.10
C GLY A 7 8.19 27.81 -6.13
N GLY A 8 8.58 27.26 -7.29
CA GLY A 8 9.82 26.50 -7.48
C GLY A 8 11.09 27.36 -7.41
N SER A 9 11.02 28.62 -7.86
CA SER A 9 12.11 29.59 -7.80
C SER A 9 12.25 30.29 -6.44
N ILE A 10 11.27 30.13 -5.55
CA ILE A 10 11.27 30.77 -4.24
C ILE A 10 12.25 30.03 -3.33
N ARG A 11 13.30 30.74 -2.90
CA ARG A 11 14.34 30.22 -1.99
C ARG A 11 14.21 30.71 -0.55
N CYS A 12 13.42 31.77 -0.32
CA CYS A 12 13.22 32.38 0.98
C CYS A 12 11.75 32.75 1.15
N VAL A 13 11.18 32.42 2.31
CA VAL A 13 9.82 32.79 2.72
C VAL A 13 9.94 33.61 4.00
N VAL A 14 9.43 34.84 3.98
CA VAL A 14 9.40 35.72 5.15
C VAL A 14 7.99 35.70 5.71
N SER A 15 7.84 35.32 6.97
CA SER A 15 6.55 35.18 7.65
C SER A 15 6.60 35.81 9.04
N VAL A 16 5.50 36.44 9.44
CA VAL A 16 5.33 37.07 10.78
C VAL A 16 4.47 36.21 11.70
N SER A 17 3.68 35.27 11.14
CA SER A 17 2.80 34.36 11.88
C SER A 17 2.91 32.94 11.34
N MET A 18 4.10 32.34 11.51
CA MET A 18 4.45 31.03 10.91
C MET A 18 3.49 29.87 11.25
N LEU A 19 2.72 29.97 12.34
CA LEU A 19 1.81 28.90 12.78
C LEU A 19 0.49 28.84 11.98
N THR A 20 0.07 29.95 11.37
CA THR A 20 -1.23 30.05 10.69
C THR A 20 -1.14 29.85 9.18
N GLU A 21 0.06 29.92 8.60
CA GLU A 21 0.25 30.04 7.15
C GLU A 21 0.34 28.70 6.40
N GLY A 22 0.17 27.56 7.07
CA GLY A 22 -0.14 26.27 6.44
C GLY A 22 0.87 25.73 5.43
N TRP A 23 2.06 26.33 5.28
CA TRP A 23 3.06 25.86 4.34
C TRP A 23 3.80 24.65 4.92
N ASP A 24 3.83 23.59 4.12
CA ASP A 24 4.52 22.34 4.42
C ASP A 24 5.57 22.08 3.34
N ALA A 25 6.84 22.22 3.72
CA ALA A 25 7.98 21.96 2.86
C ALA A 25 8.99 21.13 3.63
N ASN A 26 9.42 20.03 3.02
CA ASN A 26 10.47 19.17 3.57
C ASN A 26 11.88 19.64 3.16
N THR A 27 12.01 20.61 2.26
CA THR A 27 13.29 21.12 1.73
C THR A 27 13.86 22.32 2.50
N VAL A 28 13.42 22.55 3.73
CA VAL A 28 13.87 23.70 4.55
C VAL A 28 15.24 23.36 5.14
N THR A 29 16.25 24.19 4.87
CA THR A 29 17.62 23.98 5.37
C THR A 29 18.06 25.03 6.39
N HIS A 30 17.48 26.23 6.36
CA HIS A 30 17.85 27.34 7.22
C HIS A 30 16.60 27.97 7.84
N VAL A 31 16.67 28.29 9.12
CA VAL A 31 15.64 29.04 9.85
C VAL A 31 16.30 30.23 10.53
N LEU A 32 15.84 31.44 10.21
CA LEU A 32 16.37 32.68 10.76
C LEU A 32 15.30 33.42 11.60
N GLY A 33 15.55 33.52 12.90
CA GLY A 33 14.79 34.35 13.82
C GLY A 33 15.24 35.81 13.73
N VAL A 34 14.41 36.67 13.14
CA VAL A 34 14.67 38.13 13.03
C VAL A 34 13.91 38.95 14.10
N ARG A 35 13.08 38.28 14.91
CA ARG A 35 12.30 38.89 16.00
C ARG A 35 12.51 38.12 17.29
N ALA A 36 12.43 38.83 18.43
CA ALA A 36 12.39 38.20 19.74
C ALA A 36 11.16 37.27 19.88
N PHE A 37 11.43 36.03 20.27
CA PHE A 37 10.40 35.02 20.53
C PHE A 37 9.84 35.21 21.94
N SER A 38 8.51 35.20 22.07
CA SER A 38 7.83 35.44 23.35
C SER A 38 7.77 34.20 24.26
N THR A 39 7.88 32.98 23.69
CA THR A 39 7.83 31.72 24.46
C THR A 39 8.75 30.66 23.85
N GLN A 40 9.23 29.73 24.68
CA GLN A 40 10.04 28.58 24.22
C GLN A 40 9.25 27.64 23.30
N LEU A 41 7.94 27.45 23.55
CA LEU A 41 7.07 26.60 22.72
C LEU A 41 7.00 27.11 21.26
N LEU A 42 7.03 28.42 21.04
CA LEU A 42 7.07 28.99 19.70
C LEU A 42 8.42 28.71 19.00
N CYS A 43 9.52 28.72 19.74
CA CYS A 43 10.84 28.36 19.19
C CYS A 43 10.85 26.90 18.70
N GLU A 44 10.32 25.96 19.49
CA GLU A 44 10.24 24.54 19.14
C GLU A 44 9.40 24.30 17.89
N GLN A 45 8.22 24.93 17.84
CA GLN A 45 7.32 24.79 16.69
C GLN A 45 7.91 25.35 15.40
N VAL A 46 8.68 26.43 15.49
CA VAL A 46 9.38 27.03 14.34
C VAL A 46 10.54 26.16 13.88
N ILE A 47 11.34 25.63 14.81
CA ILE A 47 12.46 24.72 14.48
C ILE A 47 11.94 23.41 13.89
N GLY A 48 10.86 22.84 14.44
CA GLY A 48 10.25 21.59 13.96
C GLY A 48 9.83 21.61 12.49
N ARG A 49 9.63 22.80 11.90
CA ARG A 49 9.35 22.94 10.46
C ARG A 49 10.52 22.51 9.58
N ALA A 50 11.75 22.66 10.07
CA ALA A 50 12.98 22.30 9.36
C ALA A 50 13.49 20.89 9.68
N LEU A 51 12.88 20.19 10.64
CA LEU A 51 13.30 18.83 11.04
C LEU A 51 12.66 17.72 10.21
N ARG A 52 11.88 18.07 9.18
CA ARG A 52 11.34 17.08 8.24
C ARG A 52 12.46 16.58 7.34
N ARG A 53 12.50 15.27 7.13
CA ARG A 53 13.49 14.66 6.23
C ARG A 53 13.21 15.05 4.78
N GLN A 54 14.26 15.45 4.08
CA GLN A 54 14.27 15.66 2.63
C GLN A 54 14.21 14.33 1.90
N SER A 55 14.94 13.32 2.38
CA SER A 55 15.00 12.00 1.75
C SER A 55 14.67 10.86 2.71
N TYR A 56 13.89 9.91 2.20
CA TYR A 56 13.60 8.62 2.81
C TYR A 56 14.34 7.48 2.08
N GLU A 57 15.33 7.80 1.25
CA GLU A 57 16.20 6.80 0.64
C GLU A 57 17.13 6.23 1.70
N ILE A 58 17.19 4.90 1.80
CA ILE A 58 18.13 4.19 2.66
C ILE A 58 19.53 4.32 2.06
N ASN A 59 20.53 4.48 2.91
CA ASN A 59 21.90 4.50 2.45
C ASN A 59 22.34 3.09 2.01
N GLU A 60 22.78 2.97 0.76
CA GLU A 60 23.17 1.69 0.15
C GLU A 60 24.68 1.40 0.32
N ASP A 61 25.46 2.44 0.66
CA ASP A 61 26.92 2.43 0.68
C ASP A 61 27.50 3.08 1.95
N GLY A 62 28.71 2.65 2.36
CA GLY A 62 29.44 3.22 3.50
C GLY A 62 29.11 2.59 4.86
N GLN A 63 29.52 3.27 5.94
CA GLN A 63 29.38 2.76 7.32
C GLN A 63 27.92 2.71 7.81
N ASP A 64 27.05 3.59 7.28
CA ASP A 64 25.64 3.70 7.66
C ASP A 64 24.70 2.92 6.71
N LYS A 65 25.19 1.85 6.08
CA LYS A 65 24.40 1.04 5.16
C LYS A 65 23.15 0.46 5.85
N GLY A 66 21.99 0.61 5.23
CA GLY A 66 20.71 0.17 5.79
C GLY A 66 20.04 1.18 6.73
N LEU A 67 20.68 2.33 6.98
CA LEU A 67 20.14 3.43 7.78
C LEU A 67 19.81 4.64 6.90
N PHE A 68 18.98 5.53 7.41
CA PHE A 68 18.78 6.83 6.79
C PHE A 68 19.93 7.78 7.12
N ASN A 69 20.35 8.58 6.14
CA ASN A 69 21.40 9.57 6.37
C ASN A 69 20.98 10.62 7.42
N VAL A 70 21.94 11.14 8.18
CA VAL A 70 21.69 12.28 9.06
C VAL A 70 21.55 13.54 8.20
N GLU A 71 20.48 14.30 8.43
CA GLU A 71 20.23 15.59 7.79
C GLU A 71 20.29 16.68 8.85
N TYR A 72 20.85 17.84 8.49
CA TYR A 72 21.02 18.98 9.39
C TYR A 72 20.25 20.19 8.87
N ALA A 73 19.74 21.01 9.78
CA ALA A 73 19.15 22.30 9.49
C ALA A 73 19.83 23.36 10.37
N ASP A 74 20.20 24.49 9.76
CA ASP A 74 20.86 25.60 10.45
C ASP A 74 19.82 26.54 11.06
N VAL A 75 19.91 26.75 12.37
CA VAL A 75 19.00 27.62 13.13
C VAL A 75 19.78 28.82 13.65
N LEU A 76 19.36 30.02 13.26
CA LEU A 76 20.04 31.28 13.58
C LEU A 76 19.06 32.25 14.24
N GLY A 77 19.51 32.99 15.27
CA GLY A 77 18.70 34.05 15.89
C GLY A 77 17.47 33.56 16.68
N ILE A 78 17.36 32.26 16.94
CA ILE A 78 16.33 31.68 17.82
C ILE A 78 16.99 31.29 19.15
N PRO A 79 16.55 31.83 20.29
CA PRO A 79 17.09 31.48 21.60
C PRO A 79 16.58 30.10 22.02
N PHE A 80 17.23 29.04 21.54
CA PHE A 80 16.87 27.66 21.82
C PHE A 80 18.07 26.89 22.37
N ASP A 81 17.97 26.44 23.63
CA ASP A 81 19.00 25.64 24.30
C ASP A 81 18.71 24.16 24.08
N PHE A 82 19.42 23.52 23.14
CA PHE A 82 19.53 22.07 23.14
C PHE A 82 20.63 21.67 24.13
N THR A 83 20.41 20.64 24.94
CA THR A 83 21.44 20.03 25.79
C THR A 83 22.56 19.33 25.00
N ALA A 84 22.56 19.43 23.66
CA ALA A 84 23.53 18.82 22.76
C ALA A 84 24.45 19.89 22.14
N LYS A 85 25.75 19.58 22.07
CA LYS A 85 26.73 20.46 21.43
C LYS A 85 26.45 20.54 19.92
N PRO A 86 26.62 21.72 19.28
CA PRO A 86 26.54 21.86 17.84
C PRO A 86 27.53 20.90 17.17
N VAL A 87 27.01 19.99 16.36
CA VAL A 87 27.85 19.13 15.52
C VAL A 87 28.00 19.84 14.18
N VAL A 88 29.17 20.44 13.95
CA VAL A 88 29.50 21.01 12.65
C VAL A 88 29.82 19.85 11.70
N ALA A 89 28.80 19.36 10.99
CA ALA A 89 29.00 18.40 9.94
C ALA A 89 29.58 19.09 8.70
N PRO A 90 30.57 18.50 8.02
CA PRO A 90 31.02 19.03 6.74
C PRO A 90 29.84 19.02 5.75
N PRO A 91 29.69 20.05 4.91
CA PRO A 91 28.60 20.11 3.94
C PRO A 91 28.67 18.88 3.03
N GLN A 92 27.66 18.02 3.13
CA GLN A 92 27.53 16.89 2.23
C GLN A 92 27.24 17.43 0.82
N ARG A 93 27.93 16.91 -0.19
CA ARG A 93 27.62 17.28 -1.58
C ARG A 93 26.16 16.94 -1.83
N PRO A 94 25.35 17.87 -2.35
CA PRO A 94 23.98 17.56 -2.74
C PRO A 94 24.01 16.36 -3.66
N ARG A 95 23.21 15.32 -3.35
CA ARG A 95 23.07 14.20 -4.27
C ARG A 95 22.60 14.74 -5.60
N GLU A 96 23.25 14.33 -6.69
CA GLU A 96 22.80 14.68 -8.03
C GLU A 96 21.41 14.10 -8.23
N THR A 97 20.40 14.98 -8.25
CA THR A 97 19.04 14.60 -8.55
C THR A 97 18.83 14.66 -10.05
N ILE A 98 18.24 13.61 -10.59
CA ILE A 98 17.82 13.57 -11.99
C ILE A 98 16.30 13.71 -12.07
N HIS A 99 15.86 14.34 -13.14
CA HIS A 99 14.45 14.49 -13.46
C HIS A 99 13.99 13.38 -14.39
N VAL A 100 13.17 12.47 -13.85
CA VAL A 100 12.54 11.39 -14.60
C VAL A 100 11.20 11.90 -15.13
N HIS A 101 11.08 11.97 -16.45
CA HIS A 101 9.88 12.48 -17.11
C HIS A 101 9.63 11.83 -18.47
N ALA A 102 8.38 11.89 -18.92
CA ALA A 102 8.02 11.60 -20.30
C ALA A 102 8.67 12.62 -21.24
N VAL A 103 9.47 12.16 -22.21
CA VAL A 103 10.18 13.02 -23.16
C VAL A 103 9.24 13.43 -24.29
N ARG A 104 8.85 14.70 -24.29
CA ARG A 104 7.83 15.23 -25.21
C ARG A 104 8.36 16.49 -25.91
N PRO A 105 8.03 16.68 -27.20
CA PRO A 105 7.16 15.84 -28.04
C PRO A 105 7.86 14.65 -28.73
N GLU A 106 9.17 14.50 -28.59
CA GLU A 106 10.00 13.62 -29.42
C GLU A 106 9.62 12.14 -29.30
N ARG A 107 9.15 11.70 -28.13
CA ARG A 107 8.83 10.29 -27.83
C ARG A 107 7.33 10.02 -27.63
N ASP A 108 6.44 10.93 -28.03
CA ASP A 108 4.98 10.77 -27.89
C ASP A 108 4.44 9.51 -28.61
N THR A 109 5.10 9.07 -29.68
CA THR A 109 4.72 7.84 -30.41
C THR A 109 4.89 6.57 -29.58
N LEU A 110 5.63 6.64 -28.48
CA LEU A 110 5.89 5.54 -27.55
C LEU A 110 4.99 5.62 -26.30
N GLU A 111 3.99 6.52 -26.29
CA GLU A 111 3.04 6.64 -25.18
C GLU A 111 2.32 5.31 -24.92
N ILE A 112 2.57 4.72 -23.75
CA ILE A 112 1.82 3.57 -23.25
C ILE A 112 0.66 4.08 -22.40
N ARG A 113 -0.56 3.68 -22.78
CA ARG A 113 -1.80 3.87 -22.03
C ARG A 113 -2.26 2.55 -21.46
N PHE A 114 -2.73 2.56 -20.21
CA PHE A 114 -3.15 1.36 -19.50
C PHE A 114 -4.40 1.64 -18.67
N PRO A 115 -5.30 0.67 -18.49
CA PRO A 115 -6.43 0.82 -17.60
C PRO A 115 -5.95 0.93 -16.14
N ARG A 116 -6.56 1.83 -15.36
CA ARG A 116 -6.39 1.83 -13.89
C ARG A 116 -7.46 0.95 -13.29
N VAL A 117 -7.06 -0.27 -12.95
CA VAL A 117 -7.96 -1.27 -12.36
C VAL A 117 -7.90 -1.13 -10.83
N VAL A 118 -9.04 -0.82 -10.22
CA VAL A 118 -9.20 -0.76 -8.75
C VAL A 118 -9.51 -2.14 -8.19
N GLY A 119 -10.19 -2.97 -8.97
CA GLY A 119 -10.57 -4.30 -8.56
C GLY A 119 -10.97 -5.18 -9.73
N TYR A 120 -11.21 -6.45 -9.44
CA TYR A 120 -11.78 -7.39 -10.38
C TYR A 120 -13.10 -7.89 -9.80
N ARG A 121 -14.16 -7.82 -10.58
CA ARG A 121 -15.45 -8.37 -10.19
C ARG A 121 -15.80 -9.53 -11.12
N VAL A 122 -16.18 -10.64 -10.50
CA VAL A 122 -16.81 -11.74 -11.21
C VAL A 122 -18.31 -11.46 -11.20
N GLU A 123 -18.93 -11.32 -12.36
CA GLU A 123 -20.39 -11.32 -12.44
C GLU A 123 -20.89 -12.73 -12.12
N LEU A 124 -21.22 -12.98 -10.86
CA LEU A 124 -21.75 -14.28 -10.44
C LEU A 124 -23.23 -14.42 -10.84
N PRO A 125 -23.73 -15.65 -11.08
CA PRO A 125 -25.13 -15.85 -11.42
C PRO A 125 -26.06 -15.44 -10.28
N GLU A 126 -27.14 -14.72 -10.62
CA GLU A 126 -28.18 -14.34 -9.66
C GLU A 126 -29.07 -15.54 -9.26
N GLU A 127 -29.15 -16.58 -10.09
CA GLU A 127 -30.12 -17.66 -9.90
C GLU A 127 -29.55 -18.98 -9.39
N ARG A 128 -28.35 -19.40 -9.82
CA ARG A 128 -27.77 -20.70 -9.46
C ARG A 128 -26.27 -20.62 -9.19
N LEU A 129 -25.90 -20.68 -7.91
CA LEU A 129 -24.52 -20.79 -7.44
C LEU A 129 -24.11 -22.26 -7.30
N ARG A 130 -22.93 -22.56 -7.84
CA ARG A 130 -22.18 -23.80 -7.68
C ARG A 130 -20.73 -23.44 -7.36
N ALA A 131 -20.01 -24.39 -6.78
CA ALA A 131 -18.60 -24.22 -6.44
C ALA A 131 -17.83 -25.48 -6.82
N ASP A 132 -16.66 -25.27 -7.42
CA ASP A 132 -15.68 -26.30 -7.71
C ASP A 132 -14.51 -26.17 -6.72
N PHE A 133 -14.47 -27.09 -5.77
CA PHE A 133 -13.45 -27.14 -4.74
C PHE A 133 -12.37 -28.15 -5.12
N ASN A 134 -11.11 -27.73 -4.97
CA ASN A 134 -9.94 -28.53 -5.28
C ASN A 134 -8.97 -28.52 -4.08
N GLN A 135 -7.73 -29.00 -4.29
CA GLN A 135 -6.72 -29.01 -3.24
C GLN A 135 -6.39 -27.59 -2.71
N ASP A 136 -6.48 -26.56 -3.56
CA ASP A 136 -6.28 -25.16 -3.13
C ASP A 136 -7.42 -24.63 -2.26
N SER A 137 -8.57 -25.29 -2.25
CA SER A 137 -9.70 -24.93 -1.40
C SER A 137 -9.53 -25.44 0.04
N VAL A 138 -8.56 -26.32 0.32
CA VAL A 138 -8.32 -26.90 1.65
C VAL A 138 -7.71 -25.89 2.61
N MET A 139 -8.37 -25.62 3.73
CA MET A 139 -7.84 -24.81 4.82
C MET A 139 -7.48 -25.70 6.02
N GLU A 140 -6.20 -25.72 6.37
CA GLU A 140 -5.73 -26.37 7.58
C GLU A 140 -5.77 -25.40 8.75
N LEU A 141 -6.68 -25.64 9.68
CA LEU A 141 -6.75 -24.90 10.93
C LEU A 141 -5.75 -25.51 11.91
N THR A 142 -4.80 -24.71 12.35
CA THR A 142 -3.76 -25.12 13.30
C THR A 142 -3.66 -24.10 14.43
N PRO A 143 -3.18 -24.49 15.63
CA PRO A 143 -3.01 -23.54 16.74
C PRO A 143 -2.15 -22.32 16.37
N GLY A 144 -1.13 -22.51 15.52
CA GLY A 144 -0.30 -21.40 15.03
C GLY A 144 -1.06 -20.38 14.16
N LEU A 145 -2.11 -20.82 13.46
CA LEU A 145 -2.97 -19.96 12.64
C LEU A 145 -4.03 -19.23 13.48
N VAL A 146 -4.54 -19.88 14.53
CA VAL A 146 -5.52 -19.29 15.46
C VAL A 146 -4.87 -18.25 16.37
N GLY A 147 -3.57 -18.39 16.64
CA GLY A 147 -2.81 -17.52 17.52
C GLY A 147 -2.90 -17.95 18.99
N ALA A 148 -2.24 -17.20 19.89
CA ALA A 148 -2.31 -17.46 21.32
C ALA A 148 -3.74 -17.22 21.83
N THR A 149 -4.39 -18.30 22.26
CA THR A 149 -5.81 -18.34 22.64
C THR A 149 -6.10 -17.89 24.06
N GLU A 150 -5.15 -17.19 24.68
CA GLU A 150 -5.34 -16.53 25.97
C GLU A 150 -4.97 -15.06 25.80
N THR A 151 -5.99 -14.20 25.70
CA THR A 151 -5.83 -12.76 25.90
C THR A 151 -6.70 -12.37 27.08
N ARG A 152 -6.06 -12.12 28.23
CA ARG A 152 -6.74 -11.70 29.45
C ARG A 152 -6.93 -10.19 29.42
N ASN A 153 -8.12 -9.72 29.04
CA ASN A 153 -8.43 -8.30 29.05
C ASN A 153 -9.05 -7.92 30.40
N SER A 154 -8.22 -7.39 31.30
CA SER A 154 -8.65 -6.93 32.63
C SER A 154 -8.79 -5.41 32.63
N GLY A 155 -10.02 -4.91 32.64
CA GLY A 155 -10.29 -3.54 33.08
C GLY A 155 -10.04 -3.42 34.59
N ILE A 156 -9.69 -2.21 35.07
CA ILE A 156 -9.45 -1.95 36.51
C ILE A 156 -10.74 -2.17 37.34
N ILE A 157 -11.93 -2.01 36.73
CA ILE A 157 -13.25 -2.31 37.31
C ILE A 157 -14.18 -2.81 36.19
N GLY A 158 -14.75 -4.01 36.34
CA GLY A 158 -15.65 -4.65 35.37
C GLY A 158 -15.45 -6.17 35.29
N GLU A 159 -16.45 -6.90 34.80
CA GLU A 159 -16.40 -8.36 34.64
C GLU A 159 -15.21 -8.78 33.76
N HIS A 160 -14.42 -9.74 34.25
CA HIS A 160 -13.33 -10.32 33.48
C HIS A 160 -13.91 -11.10 32.30
N VAL A 161 -13.61 -10.66 31.08
CA VAL A 161 -13.90 -11.44 29.87
C VAL A 161 -12.65 -12.22 29.52
N ASP A 162 -12.60 -13.47 29.97
CA ASP A 162 -11.60 -14.42 29.49
C ASP A 162 -12.01 -14.87 28.08
N LEU A 163 -11.28 -14.43 27.06
CA LEU A 163 -11.43 -14.92 25.68
C LEU A 163 -10.79 -16.31 25.55
N ASN A 164 -11.31 -17.28 26.30
CA ASN A 164 -10.82 -18.67 26.28
C ASN A 164 -11.52 -19.49 25.18
N LEU A 165 -10.81 -20.49 24.67
CA LEU A 165 -11.33 -21.50 23.73
C LEU A 165 -12.50 -22.33 24.29
N ASP A 166 -12.60 -22.45 25.62
CA ASP A 166 -13.57 -23.37 26.27
C ASP A 166 -15.05 -23.04 26.04
N HIS A 167 -15.39 -21.83 25.59
CA HIS A 167 -16.80 -21.47 25.32
C HIS A 167 -17.29 -21.82 23.92
N THR A 168 -16.43 -22.36 23.06
CA THR A 168 -16.77 -22.57 21.64
C THR A 168 -16.96 -24.06 21.27
N GLY A 169 -16.71 -24.98 22.21
CA GLY A 169 -16.96 -26.42 22.04
C GLY A 169 -18.46 -26.78 21.95
N ASP A 170 -19.34 -25.98 22.56
CA ASP A 170 -20.80 -26.19 22.57
C ASP A 170 -21.51 -25.59 21.35
N VAL A 171 -20.77 -25.05 20.38
CA VAL A 171 -21.38 -24.43 19.20
C VAL A 171 -21.84 -25.50 18.23
N ARG A 172 -23.14 -25.50 17.94
CA ARG A 172 -23.74 -26.42 16.96
C ARG A 172 -23.10 -26.20 15.57
N PRO A 173 -22.73 -27.25 14.82
CA PRO A 173 -22.17 -27.10 13.46
C PRO A 173 -23.02 -26.24 12.53
N SER A 174 -24.35 -26.34 12.64
CA SER A 174 -25.31 -25.50 11.89
C SER A 174 -25.17 -24.00 12.18
N GLN A 175 -24.78 -23.63 13.40
CA GLN A 175 -24.54 -22.25 13.78
C GLN A 175 -23.25 -21.72 13.15
N VAL A 176 -22.17 -22.50 13.15
CA VAL A 176 -20.91 -22.15 12.47
C VAL A 176 -21.16 -21.91 10.97
N ILE A 177 -21.89 -22.82 10.32
CA ILE A 177 -22.26 -22.67 8.90
C ILE A 177 -23.06 -21.38 8.69
N TYR A 178 -24.05 -21.09 9.56
CA TYR A 178 -24.88 -19.90 9.43
C TYR A 178 -24.08 -18.60 9.60
N GLU A 179 -23.23 -18.53 10.63
CA GLU A 179 -22.40 -17.36 10.91
C GLU A 179 -21.37 -17.13 9.80
N LEU A 180 -20.71 -18.19 9.31
CA LEU A 180 -19.80 -18.11 8.15
C LEU A 180 -20.52 -17.65 6.88
N THR A 181 -21.71 -18.19 6.61
CA THR A 181 -22.54 -17.78 5.46
C THR A 181 -22.96 -16.31 5.59
N SER A 182 -23.33 -15.87 6.79
CA SER A 182 -23.70 -14.47 7.05
C SER A 182 -22.51 -13.55 6.79
N HIS A 183 -21.33 -13.93 7.26
CA HIS A 183 -20.09 -13.20 7.01
C HIS A 183 -19.77 -13.10 5.51
N LEU A 184 -19.93 -14.20 4.78
CA LEU A 184 -19.73 -14.27 3.33
C LEU A 184 -20.67 -13.32 2.58
N VAL A 185 -21.96 -13.32 2.93
CA VAL A 185 -22.97 -12.45 2.28
C VAL A 185 -22.72 -10.98 2.60
N LEU A 186 -22.52 -10.65 3.88
CA LEU A 186 -22.38 -9.25 4.31
C LEU A 186 -21.10 -8.59 3.79
N ASN A 187 -20.01 -9.34 3.63
CA ASN A 187 -18.71 -8.77 3.28
C ASN A 187 -18.31 -8.98 1.81
N LYS A 188 -18.74 -10.07 1.18
CA LYS A 188 -18.27 -10.44 -0.17
C LYS A 188 -19.37 -10.45 -1.24
N TRP A 189 -20.66 -10.59 -0.87
CA TRP A 189 -21.80 -10.57 -1.81
C TRP A 189 -22.72 -9.38 -1.57
N ARG A 190 -22.24 -8.21 -2.01
CA ARG A 190 -23.00 -6.97 -2.00
C ARG A 190 -23.35 -6.57 -3.44
N ASP A 191 -24.49 -5.92 -3.64
CA ASP A 191 -24.89 -5.36 -4.94
C ASP A 191 -24.12 -4.06 -5.26
N ALA A 192 -24.45 -3.42 -6.37
CA ALA A 192 -23.82 -2.16 -6.78
C ALA A 192 -24.11 -0.97 -5.82
N ASN A 193 -25.17 -1.07 -5.01
CA ASN A 193 -25.54 -0.08 -3.99
C ASN A 193 -24.90 -0.41 -2.62
N GLY A 194 -24.15 -1.51 -2.53
CA GLY A 194 -23.60 -2.01 -1.28
C GLY A 194 -24.61 -2.76 -0.41
N GLU A 195 -25.78 -3.14 -0.91
CA GLU A 195 -26.73 -3.92 -0.14
C GLU A 195 -26.40 -5.43 -0.21
N PRO A 196 -26.43 -6.18 0.91
CA PRO A 196 -26.17 -7.61 0.91
C PRO A 196 -27.22 -8.39 0.12
N GLN A 197 -26.78 -9.31 -0.75
CA GLN A 197 -27.68 -10.14 -1.57
C GLN A 197 -28.24 -11.33 -0.77
N LEU A 198 -29.18 -11.05 0.14
CA LEU A 198 -29.77 -12.04 1.05
C LEU A 198 -30.54 -13.17 0.33
N ASN A 199 -31.02 -12.92 -0.89
CA ASN A 199 -31.65 -13.93 -1.76
C ASN A 199 -30.71 -15.12 -2.04
N LEU A 200 -29.39 -14.91 -2.04
CA LEU A 200 -28.38 -15.95 -2.30
C LEU A 200 -28.01 -16.76 -1.05
N PHE A 201 -28.48 -16.36 0.14
CA PHE A 201 -28.08 -16.94 1.42
C PHE A 201 -28.29 -18.45 1.47
N GLY A 202 -29.43 -18.95 0.97
CA GLY A 202 -29.72 -20.40 0.97
C GLY A 202 -28.74 -21.21 0.13
N GLN A 203 -28.30 -20.68 -1.01
CA GLN A 203 -27.36 -21.34 -1.91
C GLN A 203 -25.94 -21.29 -1.35
N LEU A 204 -25.54 -20.12 -0.83
CA LEU A 204 -24.25 -19.93 -0.18
C LEU A 204 -24.12 -20.81 1.07
N LYS A 205 -25.21 -20.97 1.84
CA LYS A 205 -25.24 -21.88 3.01
C LYS A 205 -24.94 -23.33 2.62
N ARG A 206 -25.47 -23.79 1.47
CA ARG A 206 -25.18 -25.13 0.95
C ARG A 206 -23.71 -25.27 0.56
N ILE A 207 -23.14 -24.26 -0.10
CA ILE A 207 -21.73 -24.24 -0.53
C ILE A 207 -20.79 -24.17 0.68
N ALA A 208 -21.08 -23.30 1.65
CA ALA A 208 -20.32 -23.18 2.89
C ALA A 208 -20.35 -24.48 3.69
N ARG A 209 -21.49 -25.19 3.74
CA ARG A 209 -21.57 -26.54 4.32
C ARG A 209 -20.66 -27.52 3.60
N GLN A 210 -20.76 -27.59 2.27
CA GLN A 210 -19.90 -28.47 1.45
C GLN A 210 -18.41 -28.19 1.70
N TRP A 211 -18.03 -26.91 1.83
CA TRP A 211 -16.65 -26.53 2.12
C TRP A 211 -16.22 -26.95 3.54
N ILE A 212 -17.02 -26.66 4.56
CA ILE A 212 -16.71 -27.05 5.96
C ILE A 212 -16.59 -28.57 6.08
N GLU A 213 -17.45 -29.34 5.43
CA GLU A 213 -17.46 -30.82 5.54
C GLU A 213 -16.33 -31.49 4.74
N GLY A 214 -15.92 -30.91 3.61
CA GLY A 214 -14.95 -31.53 2.69
C GLY A 214 -13.55 -30.93 2.67
N TYR A 215 -13.38 -29.66 3.07
CA TYR A 215 -12.18 -28.87 2.80
C TYR A 215 -11.65 -28.11 4.02
N LEU A 216 -12.32 -28.16 5.16
CA LEU A 216 -11.79 -27.67 6.43
C LEU A 216 -11.14 -28.81 7.21
N VAL A 217 -9.83 -28.73 7.44
CA VAL A 217 -9.08 -29.73 8.20
C VAL A 217 -8.60 -29.13 9.50
N CYS A 218 -9.11 -29.59 10.62
CA CYS A 218 -8.68 -29.16 11.95
C CYS A 218 -7.56 -30.06 12.48
N LYS A 219 -6.41 -29.48 12.82
CA LYS A 219 -5.26 -30.17 13.42
C LYS A 219 -4.90 -29.57 14.78
N GLY A 220 -4.27 -30.36 15.65
CA GLY A 220 -3.75 -29.88 16.94
C GLY A 220 -4.82 -29.41 17.93
N GLY A 221 -5.97 -30.10 18.00
CA GLY A 221 -7.07 -29.75 18.93
C GLY A 221 -7.93 -28.56 18.50
N THR A 222 -7.70 -28.03 17.29
CA THR A 222 -8.58 -27.03 16.68
C THR A 222 -9.94 -27.64 16.29
N TYR A 223 -10.94 -26.80 16.11
CA TYR A 223 -12.29 -27.21 15.75
C TYR A 223 -13.02 -26.13 14.94
N PRO A 224 -14.03 -26.49 14.12
CA PRO A 224 -14.63 -25.58 13.15
C PRO A 224 -15.21 -24.29 13.72
N ALA A 225 -15.64 -24.29 14.98
CA ALA A 225 -16.23 -23.11 15.59
C ALA A 225 -15.22 -21.97 15.84
N GLN A 226 -13.92 -22.22 15.68
CA GLN A 226 -12.91 -21.16 15.61
C GLN A 226 -13.07 -20.27 14.35
N LEU A 227 -13.81 -20.70 13.33
CA LEU A 227 -14.20 -19.82 12.21
C LEU A 227 -15.10 -18.64 12.64
N LYS A 228 -15.52 -18.56 13.90
CA LYS A 228 -16.14 -17.36 14.47
C LYS A 228 -15.17 -16.18 14.56
N TYR A 229 -13.86 -16.42 14.63
CA TYR A 229 -12.88 -15.36 14.57
C TYR A 229 -12.89 -14.76 13.16
N LYS A 230 -13.19 -13.45 13.06
CA LYS A 230 -13.39 -12.75 11.78
C LYS A 230 -12.25 -12.97 10.79
N MET A 231 -10.99 -12.95 11.25
CA MET A 231 -9.82 -13.23 10.42
C MET A 231 -9.89 -14.63 9.76
N LEU A 232 -10.23 -15.65 10.54
CA LEU A 232 -10.36 -17.02 10.02
C LEU A 232 -11.60 -17.18 9.14
N ALA A 233 -12.69 -16.49 9.49
CA ALA A 233 -13.89 -16.39 8.65
C ALA A 233 -13.58 -15.76 7.29
N ASP A 234 -12.79 -14.69 7.25
CA ASP A 234 -12.35 -14.02 6.02
C ASP A 234 -11.53 -14.96 5.14
N MET A 235 -10.54 -15.65 5.72
CA MET A 235 -9.73 -16.63 5.00
C MET A 235 -10.58 -17.77 4.42
N ALA A 236 -11.52 -18.30 5.22
CA ALA A 236 -12.46 -19.32 4.76
C ALA A 236 -13.36 -18.78 3.63
N CYS A 237 -13.86 -17.55 3.76
CA CYS A 237 -14.67 -16.88 2.74
C CYS A 237 -13.91 -16.71 1.42
N GLU A 238 -12.61 -16.39 1.47
CA GLU A 238 -11.76 -16.29 0.27
C GLU A 238 -11.60 -17.63 -0.44
N ARG A 239 -11.43 -18.74 0.30
CA ARG A 239 -11.36 -20.08 -0.31
C ARG A 239 -12.69 -20.51 -0.91
N ILE A 240 -13.81 -20.19 -0.23
CA ILE A 240 -15.16 -20.44 -0.76
C ILE A 240 -15.40 -19.63 -2.04
N MET A 241 -15.05 -18.33 -2.03
CA MET A 241 -15.09 -17.45 -3.19
C MET A 241 -14.31 -18.00 -4.36
N ALA A 242 -13.06 -18.40 -4.14
CA ALA A 242 -12.21 -18.96 -5.18
C ALA A 242 -12.84 -20.20 -5.83
N GLY A 243 -13.45 -21.09 -5.03
CA GLY A 243 -14.17 -22.26 -5.57
C GLY A 243 -15.42 -21.91 -6.36
N ILE A 244 -16.19 -20.91 -5.92
CA ILE A 244 -17.33 -20.39 -6.69
C ILE A 244 -16.85 -19.78 -8.00
N THR A 245 -15.84 -18.91 -7.97
CA THR A 245 -15.29 -18.27 -9.17
C THR A 245 -14.75 -19.30 -10.15
N ARG A 246 -14.06 -20.34 -9.67
CA ARG A 246 -13.48 -21.41 -10.48
C ARG A 246 -14.52 -22.12 -11.36
N GLU A 247 -15.67 -22.46 -10.80
CA GLU A 247 -16.79 -23.09 -11.54
C GLU A 247 -17.25 -22.24 -12.74
N PHE A 248 -17.12 -20.92 -12.66
CA PHE A 248 -17.54 -19.99 -13.72
C PHE A 248 -16.41 -19.51 -14.63
N VAL A 249 -15.17 -19.99 -14.42
CA VAL A 249 -14.04 -19.69 -15.32
C VAL A 249 -14.37 -20.19 -16.72
N GLY A 250 -14.32 -19.29 -17.71
CA GLY A 250 -14.64 -19.59 -19.11
C GLY A 250 -16.11 -19.43 -19.49
N GLN A 251 -17.04 -19.42 -18.53
CA GLN A 251 -18.46 -19.11 -18.78
C GLN A 251 -18.77 -17.63 -18.59
N ARG A 252 -18.07 -16.96 -17.67
CA ARG A 252 -18.27 -15.54 -17.38
C ARG A 252 -16.93 -14.81 -17.31
N PRO A 253 -16.77 -13.69 -18.04
CA PRO A 253 -15.54 -12.93 -18.00
C PRO A 253 -15.38 -12.28 -16.61
N ILE A 254 -14.16 -12.34 -16.06
CA ILE A 254 -13.76 -11.47 -14.95
C ILE A 254 -13.75 -10.05 -15.51
N ILE A 255 -14.59 -9.16 -14.98
CA ILE A 255 -14.66 -7.77 -15.41
C ILE A 255 -13.71 -6.94 -14.54
N ALA A 256 -12.79 -6.23 -15.20
CA ALA A 256 -11.93 -5.27 -14.52
C ALA A 256 -12.76 -4.04 -14.13
N GLU A 257 -12.79 -3.74 -12.84
CA GLU A 257 -13.42 -2.52 -12.31
C GLU A 257 -12.40 -1.39 -12.40
N LEU A 258 -12.67 -0.44 -13.30
CA LEU A 258 -11.81 0.71 -13.54
C LEU A 258 -12.03 1.78 -12.48
N ASP A 259 -11.00 2.59 -12.22
CA ASP A 259 -11.10 3.78 -11.39
C ASP A 259 -12.20 4.72 -11.96
N PRO A 260 -13.23 5.08 -11.16
CA PRO A 260 -14.35 5.89 -11.65
C PRO A 260 -13.95 7.30 -12.10
N TYR A 261 -12.89 7.86 -11.55
CA TYR A 261 -12.43 9.22 -11.82
C TYR A 261 -11.31 9.24 -12.85
N ASN A 262 -10.38 8.29 -12.78
CA ASN A 262 -9.23 8.18 -13.67
C ASN A 262 -9.11 6.77 -14.28
N PRO A 263 -10.05 6.34 -15.14
CA PRO A 263 -10.12 4.96 -15.63
C PRO A 263 -8.92 4.53 -16.47
N THR A 264 -8.15 5.49 -17.00
CA THR A 264 -6.98 5.26 -17.84
C THR A 264 -5.77 6.03 -17.32
N GLY A 265 -4.67 5.32 -17.13
CA GLY A 265 -3.34 5.88 -16.88
C GLY A 265 -2.55 6.03 -18.18
N SER A 266 -1.57 6.93 -18.15
CA SER A 266 -0.63 7.10 -19.25
C SER A 266 0.76 7.42 -18.72
N THR A 267 1.77 6.85 -19.40
CA THR A 267 3.18 7.20 -19.23
C THR A 267 3.47 8.69 -19.44
N ARG A 268 2.61 9.42 -20.15
CA ARG A 268 2.70 10.87 -20.35
C ARG A 268 2.70 11.68 -19.04
N HIS A 269 2.12 11.14 -17.98
CA HIS A 269 2.00 11.83 -16.69
C HIS A 269 3.19 11.59 -15.77
N VAL A 270 4.16 10.76 -16.16
CA VAL A 270 5.35 10.49 -15.34
C VAL A 270 6.20 11.75 -15.25
N ASN A 271 6.37 12.23 -14.02
CA ASN A 271 7.18 13.39 -13.70
C ASN A 271 7.59 13.34 -12.21
N PHE A 272 8.84 12.97 -11.93
CA PHE A 272 9.39 12.98 -10.58
C PHE A 272 10.90 13.17 -10.58
N ASN A 273 11.45 13.58 -9.43
CA ASN A 273 12.90 13.66 -9.23
C ASN A 273 13.36 12.52 -8.32
N THR A 274 14.56 12.00 -8.57
CA THR A 274 15.20 11.00 -7.70
C THR A 274 16.70 11.23 -7.61
N SER A 275 17.31 10.83 -6.50
CA SER A 275 18.75 10.80 -6.29
C SER A 275 19.37 9.41 -6.45
N LYS A 276 18.59 8.41 -6.85
CA LYS A 276 19.10 7.05 -7.10
C LYS A 276 20.17 7.05 -8.18
N SER A 277 21.31 6.44 -7.87
CA SER A 277 22.46 6.29 -8.76
C SER A 277 22.26 5.14 -9.75
N ASN A 278 21.59 4.06 -9.35
CA ASN A 278 21.32 2.93 -10.22
C ASN A 278 20.12 3.22 -11.14
N ARG A 279 20.42 3.53 -12.39
CA ARG A 279 19.45 3.99 -13.39
C ARG A 279 19.91 3.64 -14.80
N TRP A 280 18.96 3.37 -15.67
CA TRP A 280 19.17 3.08 -17.09
C TRP A 280 18.70 4.25 -17.94
N GLU A 281 19.58 4.81 -18.76
CA GLU A 281 19.21 5.81 -19.77
C GLU A 281 18.53 5.09 -20.93
N THR A 282 17.30 5.49 -21.23
CA THR A 282 16.47 4.73 -22.18
C THR A 282 16.68 5.16 -23.62
N ASP A 283 16.61 4.18 -24.52
CA ASP A 283 16.62 4.37 -25.96
C ASP A 283 15.36 5.13 -26.40
N SER A 284 15.58 6.24 -27.11
CA SER A 284 14.53 7.11 -27.64
C SER A 284 13.56 6.44 -28.61
N ARG A 285 13.92 5.28 -29.14
CA ARG A 285 13.10 4.48 -30.05
C ARG A 285 12.21 3.47 -29.35
N ARG A 286 12.40 3.25 -28.04
CA ARG A 286 11.78 2.13 -27.30
C ARG A 286 11.12 2.53 -25.99
N CYS A 287 11.45 3.68 -25.40
CA CYS A 287 10.81 4.14 -24.17
C CYS A 287 10.39 5.61 -24.23
N HIS A 288 9.17 5.91 -23.78
CA HIS A 288 8.63 7.28 -23.68
C HIS A 288 9.32 8.12 -22.60
N ILE A 289 9.85 7.49 -21.55
CA ILE A 289 10.46 8.14 -20.38
C ILE A 289 11.97 8.13 -20.53
N ASN A 290 12.67 9.20 -20.13
CA ASN A 290 14.13 9.34 -20.28
C ASN A 290 14.96 8.36 -19.43
N TRP A 291 14.52 8.02 -18.22
CA TRP A 291 15.25 7.16 -17.29
C TRP A 291 14.36 6.06 -16.71
N VAL A 292 14.92 4.85 -16.58
CA VAL A 292 14.36 3.78 -15.76
C VAL A 292 15.19 3.65 -14.49
N ILE A 293 14.54 3.80 -13.35
CA ILE A 293 15.21 3.67 -12.04
C ILE A 293 15.28 2.19 -11.68
N LEU A 294 16.48 1.72 -11.33
CA LEU A 294 16.76 0.32 -11.11
C LEU A 294 16.81 0.02 -9.61
N ASP A 295 16.17 -1.07 -9.20
CA ASP A 295 16.23 -1.63 -7.85
C ASP A 295 17.17 -2.85 -7.81
N SER A 296 17.53 -3.41 -8.98
CA SER A 296 18.49 -4.51 -9.11
C SER A 296 19.15 -4.55 -10.49
N ASP A 297 20.26 -5.28 -10.60
CA ASP A 297 21.00 -5.44 -11.86
C ASP A 297 20.20 -6.21 -12.93
N TRP A 298 19.25 -7.05 -12.51
CA TRP A 298 18.40 -7.80 -13.44
C TRP A 298 17.52 -6.88 -14.28
N GLU A 299 17.06 -5.77 -13.72
CA GLU A 299 16.26 -4.79 -14.45
C GLU A 299 17.08 -4.04 -15.51
N ALA A 300 18.37 -3.82 -15.25
CA ALA A 300 19.30 -3.23 -16.22
C ALA A 300 19.45 -4.16 -17.43
N GLU A 301 19.66 -5.45 -17.16
CA GLU A 301 19.77 -6.47 -18.20
C GLU A 301 18.47 -6.63 -18.99
N PHE A 302 17.31 -6.54 -18.32
CA PHE A 302 16.01 -6.50 -18.99
C PHE A 302 15.89 -5.30 -19.94
N CYS A 303 16.28 -4.10 -19.52
CA CYS A 303 16.24 -2.91 -20.37
C CYS A 303 17.12 -3.10 -21.61
N ARG A 304 18.35 -3.57 -21.43
CA ARG A 304 19.29 -3.88 -22.53
C ARG A 304 18.70 -4.85 -23.55
N VAL A 305 18.08 -5.94 -23.08
CA VAL A 305 17.47 -6.95 -23.96
C VAL A 305 16.21 -6.42 -24.63
N ALA A 306 15.34 -5.73 -23.89
CA ALA A 306 14.10 -5.18 -24.41
C ALA A 306 14.35 -4.15 -25.52
N GLU A 307 15.35 -3.28 -25.36
CA GLU A 307 15.70 -2.26 -26.34
C GLU A 307 16.29 -2.86 -27.64
N ALA A 308 17.11 -3.90 -27.50
CA ALA A 308 17.72 -4.61 -28.62
C ALA A 308 16.73 -5.51 -29.38
N HIS A 309 15.66 -5.96 -28.73
CA HIS A 309 14.78 -6.98 -29.31
C HIS A 309 13.82 -6.40 -30.38
N PRO A 310 13.80 -6.94 -31.62
CA PRO A 310 13.05 -6.34 -32.73
C PRO A 310 11.53 -6.33 -32.53
N ARG A 311 10.98 -7.26 -31.72
CA ARG A 311 9.53 -7.34 -31.45
C ARG A 311 9.02 -6.38 -30.36
N VAL A 312 9.89 -5.71 -29.61
CA VAL A 312 9.48 -4.80 -28.54
C VAL A 312 9.14 -3.45 -29.15
N LYS A 313 7.87 -3.06 -29.18
CA LYS A 313 7.47 -1.76 -29.75
C LYS A 313 7.80 -0.60 -28.81
N ALA A 314 7.39 -0.72 -27.56
CA ALA A 314 7.71 0.20 -26.49
C ALA A 314 7.73 -0.57 -25.16
N TYR A 315 8.44 -0.06 -24.16
CA TYR A 315 8.42 -0.61 -22.81
C TYR A 315 8.47 0.52 -21.77
N VAL A 316 8.07 0.20 -20.54
CA VAL A 316 8.20 1.08 -19.39
C VAL A 316 8.25 0.25 -18.11
N LYS A 317 9.06 0.67 -17.12
CA LYS A 317 9.06 0.06 -15.79
C LYS A 317 7.82 0.52 -15.02
N ASN A 318 7.19 -0.39 -14.28
CA ASN A 318 6.09 -0.06 -13.38
C ASN A 318 6.59 0.67 -12.11
N HIS A 319 7.00 1.92 -12.27
CA HIS A 319 7.53 2.77 -11.20
C HIS A 319 7.02 4.20 -11.38
N ASN A 320 6.30 4.72 -10.38
CA ASN A 320 5.63 6.03 -10.44
C ASN A 320 4.75 6.21 -11.69
N LEU A 321 4.11 5.12 -12.16
CA LEU A 321 3.13 5.15 -13.24
C LEU A 321 1.75 5.53 -12.67
N GLY A 322 1.59 6.78 -12.24
CA GLY A 322 0.38 7.29 -11.59
C GLY A 322 0.29 8.80 -11.66
#